data_AF-A0A965BAK1-F1
#
_entry.id   AF-A0A965BAK1-F1
#
_cell.length_a   1.000
_cell.length_b   1.000
_cell.length_c   1.000
_cell.angle_alpha   90.00
_cell.angle_beta   90.00
_cell.angle_gamma   90.00
#
_symmetry.space_group_name_H-M   'P 1'
#
loop_
_entity.id
_entity.type
_entity.pdbx_description
1 polymer ?
#
loop_
_entity_poly.entity_id
_entity_poly.type
_entity_poly.pdbx_seq_one_letter_code
_entity_poly.pdbx_strand_id
1 'polypeptide(L)'
;MTDTDFLESAERQALRTSVAALAATYGPDYYLSRARSGGHTDELWKEAGELGFIGVNLPEEYGGGGAGMYELSIVMEELSAAGCPLLLLVVSPAINGTIIARFGTEEQK
;
A
#
# COMPACT_ATOMS: atom_id res chain seq x y z
N MET A 1 -16.08 -22.36 -9.36
CA MET A 1 -14.83 -22.88 -9.94
C MET A 1 -13.73 -22.37 -9.04
N THR A 2 -13.13 -23.21 -8.20
CA THR A 2 -12.04 -22.78 -7.32
C THR A 2 -10.86 -22.46 -8.21
N ASP A 3 -10.50 -21.19 -8.28
CA ASP A 3 -9.36 -20.69 -9.01
C ASP A 3 -8.09 -21.25 -8.35
N THR A 4 -7.58 -22.35 -8.89
CA THR A 4 -6.38 -23.07 -8.41
C THR A 4 -5.12 -22.63 -9.15
N ASP A 5 -5.20 -21.56 -9.92
CA ASP A 5 -4.05 -21.01 -10.61
C ASP A 5 -3.22 -20.15 -9.65
N PHE A 6 -1.95 -20.54 -9.45
CA PHE A 6 -0.99 -19.76 -8.65
C PHE A 6 -0.36 -18.62 -9.47
N LEU A 7 -0.73 -18.49 -10.74
CA LEU A 7 -0.28 -17.40 -11.60
C LEU A 7 -0.96 -16.09 -11.18
N GLU A 8 -0.13 -15.09 -10.91
CA GLU A 8 -0.59 -13.75 -10.59
C GLU A 8 -1.24 -13.09 -11.82
N SER A 9 -2.37 -12.40 -11.62
CA SER A 9 -3.10 -11.75 -12.72
C SER A 9 -2.29 -10.60 -13.35
N ALA A 10 -2.64 -10.22 -14.59
CA ALA A 10 -2.00 -9.10 -15.27
C ALA A 10 -2.17 -7.76 -14.50
N GLU A 11 -3.30 -7.56 -13.84
CA GLU A 11 -3.56 -6.38 -13.01
C GLU A 11 -2.62 -6.30 -11.80
N ARG A 12 -2.40 -7.44 -11.11
CA ARG A 12 -1.47 -7.53 -9.99
C ARG A 12 -0.01 -7.33 -10.42
N GLN A 13 0.37 -7.88 -11.57
CA GLN A 13 1.70 -7.64 -12.16
C GLN A 13 1.91 -6.17 -12.53
N ALA A 14 0.86 -5.51 -13.05
CA ALA A 14 0.88 -4.07 -13.33
C ALA A 14 0.99 -3.24 -12.05
N LEU A 15 0.28 -3.63 -10.99
CA LEU A 15 0.41 -3.02 -9.66
C LEU A 15 1.84 -3.16 -9.13
N ARG A 16 2.43 -4.37 -9.17
CA ARG A 16 3.84 -4.58 -8.78
C ARG A 16 4.78 -3.63 -9.50
N THR A 17 4.67 -3.58 -10.82
CA THR A 17 5.51 -2.73 -11.66
C THR A 17 5.39 -1.25 -11.27
N SER A 18 4.16 -0.80 -10.98
CA SER A 18 3.88 0.58 -10.63
C SER A 18 4.42 0.93 -9.23
N VAL A 19 4.25 0.05 -8.24
CA VAL A 19 4.78 0.27 -6.90
C VAL A 19 6.30 0.21 -6.89
N ALA A 20 6.90 -0.75 -7.61
CA ALA A 20 8.35 -0.84 -7.75
C ALA A 20 8.95 0.42 -8.38
N ALA A 21 8.26 1.02 -9.36
CA ALA A 21 8.69 2.26 -9.98
C ALA A 21 8.72 3.43 -8.99
N LEU A 22 7.69 3.57 -8.14
CA LEU A 22 7.69 4.54 -7.04
C LEU A 22 8.83 4.23 -6.05
N ALA A 23 8.94 2.97 -5.61
CA ALA A 23 9.91 2.60 -4.59
C ALA A 23 11.37 2.87 -5.02
N ALA A 24 11.65 2.71 -6.31
CA ALA A 24 12.95 2.99 -6.92
C ALA A 24 13.36 4.47 -6.88
N THR A 25 12.44 5.43 -6.72
CA THR A 25 12.79 6.86 -6.60
C THR A 25 13.32 7.22 -5.20
N TYR A 26 13.05 6.38 -4.19
CA TYR A 26 13.46 6.59 -2.80
C TYR A 26 14.59 5.63 -2.39
N GLY A 27 14.34 4.33 -2.42
CA GLY A 27 15.31 3.30 -2.07
C GLY A 27 15.80 3.30 -0.61
N PRO A 28 16.82 2.48 -0.30
CA PRO A 28 17.27 2.25 1.07
C PRO A 28 18.02 3.43 1.68
N ASP A 29 18.75 4.23 0.88
CA ASP A 29 19.52 5.37 1.40
C ASP A 29 18.62 6.47 1.96
N TYR A 30 17.53 6.79 1.24
CA TYR A 30 16.50 7.67 1.74
C TYR A 30 15.93 7.17 3.07
N TYR A 31 15.50 5.91 3.12
CA TYR A 31 14.89 5.32 4.31
C TYR A 31 15.83 5.34 5.51
N LEU A 32 17.09 4.92 5.32
CA LEU A 32 18.11 4.90 6.37
C LEU A 32 18.46 6.32 6.85
N SER A 33 18.47 7.31 5.96
CA SER A 33 18.72 8.71 6.34
C SER A 33 17.61 9.25 7.26
N ARG A 34 16.33 8.96 6.94
CA ARG A 34 15.18 9.32 7.78
C ARG A 34 15.24 8.62 9.13
N ALA A 35 15.45 7.30 9.13
CA ALA A 35 15.55 6.52 10.36
C ALA A 35 16.69 7.02 11.28
N ARG A 36 17.89 7.28 10.73
CA ARG A 36 19.06 7.76 11.50
C ARG A 36 18.87 9.17 12.08
N SER A 37 18.08 10.00 11.42
CA SER A 37 17.76 11.35 11.89
C SER A 37 16.55 11.40 12.83
N GLY A 38 15.88 10.27 13.07
CA GLY A 38 14.62 10.22 13.82
C GLY A 38 13.45 10.85 13.08
N GLY A 39 13.56 11.02 11.76
CA GLY A 39 12.51 11.55 10.89
C GLY A 39 11.56 10.47 10.38
N HIS A 40 10.56 10.91 9.62
CA HIS A 40 9.57 10.05 8.97
C HIS A 40 9.76 10.01 7.46
N THR A 41 9.09 9.06 6.81
CA THR A 41 9.06 8.93 5.36
C THR A 41 7.85 9.66 4.75
N ASP A 42 7.60 10.89 5.18
CA ASP A 42 6.37 11.62 4.85
C ASP A 42 6.22 11.87 3.34
N GLU A 43 7.32 12.10 2.62
CA GLU A 43 7.30 12.31 1.18
C GLU A 43 6.84 11.04 0.45
N LEU A 44 7.45 9.89 0.77
CA LEU A 44 7.06 8.58 0.22
C LEU A 44 5.62 8.23 0.59
N TRP A 45 5.19 8.48 1.83
CA TRP A 45 3.81 8.25 2.26
C TRP A 45 2.83 9.09 1.44
N LYS A 46 3.13 10.38 1.27
CA LYS A 46 2.28 11.29 0.50
C LYS A 46 2.16 10.84 -0.95
N GLU A 47 3.27 10.55 -1.62
CA GLU A 47 3.28 10.15 -3.03
C GLU A 47 2.61 8.78 -3.24
N ALA A 48 2.83 7.81 -2.33
CA ALA A 48 2.11 6.54 -2.35
C ALA A 48 0.59 6.72 -2.17
N GLY A 49 0.16 7.70 -1.40
CA GLY A 49 -1.25 8.08 -1.25
C GLY A 49 -1.83 8.70 -2.51
N GLU A 50 -1.10 9.64 -3.13
CA GLU A 50 -1.50 10.28 -4.39
C GLU A 50 -1.63 9.29 -5.57
N LEU A 51 -0.83 8.22 -5.56
CA LEU A 51 -0.91 7.11 -6.52
C LEU A 51 -1.93 6.03 -6.14
N GLY A 52 -2.64 6.18 -5.02
CA GLY A 52 -3.68 5.25 -4.58
C GLY A 52 -3.18 3.97 -3.90
N PHE A 53 -1.88 3.84 -3.64
CA PHE A 53 -1.29 2.62 -3.07
C PHE A 53 -1.60 2.42 -1.60
N ILE A 54 -1.74 3.50 -0.82
CA ILE A 54 -2.08 3.39 0.62
C ILE A 54 -3.47 2.80 0.80
N GLY A 55 -4.46 3.27 0.06
CA GLY A 55 -5.86 2.85 0.18
C GLY A 55 -6.27 1.74 -0.76
N VAL A 56 -5.32 0.99 -1.35
CA VAL A 56 -5.60 0.09 -2.48
C VAL A 56 -6.67 -0.97 -2.17
N ASN A 57 -6.76 -1.43 -0.92
CA ASN A 57 -7.74 -2.41 -0.45
C ASN A 57 -9.06 -1.80 0.07
N LEU A 58 -9.18 -0.47 0.09
CA LEU A 58 -10.34 0.23 0.64
C LEU A 58 -11.38 0.49 -0.47
N PRO A 59 -12.67 0.65 -0.11
CA PRO A 59 -13.72 0.91 -1.09
C PRO A 59 -13.50 2.17 -1.92
N GLU A 60 -13.81 2.11 -3.22
CA GLU A 60 -13.67 3.24 -4.14
C GLU A 60 -14.57 4.43 -3.76
N GLU A 61 -15.75 4.18 -3.18
CA GLU A 61 -16.69 5.22 -2.75
C GLU A 61 -16.12 6.16 -1.68
N TYR A 62 -15.08 5.72 -0.95
CA TYR A 62 -14.35 6.51 0.04
C TYR A 62 -12.97 6.95 -0.46
N GLY A 63 -12.71 6.84 -1.76
CA GLY A 63 -11.43 7.20 -2.39
C GLY A 63 -10.34 6.12 -2.30
N GLY A 64 -10.71 4.88 -1.97
CA GLY A 64 -9.81 3.72 -2.03
C GLY A 64 -9.64 3.14 -3.43
N GLY A 65 -8.82 2.10 -3.53
CA GLY A 65 -8.51 1.43 -4.81
C GLY A 65 -9.45 0.28 -5.19
N GLY A 66 -10.42 -0.09 -4.34
CA GLY A 66 -11.43 -1.11 -4.64
C GLY A 66 -10.92 -2.55 -4.71
N ALA A 67 -9.62 -2.78 -4.48
CA ALA A 67 -9.02 -4.10 -4.55
C ALA A 67 -9.14 -4.85 -3.21
N GLY A 68 -8.24 -5.78 -2.92
CA GLY A 68 -8.24 -6.57 -1.70
C GLY A 68 -6.92 -6.55 -0.93
N MET A 69 -6.87 -7.39 0.10
CA MET A 69 -5.69 -7.52 0.96
C MET A 69 -4.47 -8.08 0.21
N TYR A 70 -4.68 -8.84 -0.87
CA TYR A 70 -3.60 -9.31 -1.73
C TYR A 70 -2.90 -8.11 -2.37
N GLU A 71 -3.66 -7.20 -2.99
CA GLU A 71 -3.10 -6.03 -3.66
C GLU A 71 -2.39 -5.11 -2.65
N LEU A 72 -2.92 -4.96 -1.43
CA LEU A 72 -2.18 -4.26 -0.36
C LEU A 72 -0.88 -4.99 0.02
N SER A 73 -0.86 -6.33 0.04
CA SER A 73 0.37 -7.08 0.28
C SER A 73 1.41 -6.90 -0.83
N ILE A 74 0.98 -6.76 -2.09
CA ILE A 74 1.86 -6.42 -3.21
C ILE A 74 2.51 -5.04 -2.97
N VAL A 75 1.72 -4.04 -2.58
CA VAL A 75 2.25 -2.70 -2.28
C VAL A 75 3.33 -2.78 -1.19
N MET A 76 3.05 -3.50 -0.11
CA MET A 76 4.01 -3.69 0.98
C MET A 76 5.26 -4.46 0.54
N GLU A 77 5.10 -5.49 -0.29
CA GLU A 77 6.19 -6.33 -0.77
C GLU A 77 7.18 -5.53 -1.62
N GLU A 78 6.70 -4.78 -2.62
CA GLU A 78 7.57 -4.01 -3.52
C GLU A 78 8.28 -2.85 -2.80
N LEU A 79 7.59 -2.14 -1.92
CA LEU A 79 8.22 -1.09 -1.08
C LEU A 79 9.32 -1.69 -0.17
N SER A 80 9.06 -2.88 0.38
CA SER A 80 10.02 -3.59 1.24
C SER A 80 11.21 -4.12 0.44
N ALA A 81 10.96 -4.66 -0.76
CA ALA A 81 12.00 -5.15 -1.66
C ALA A 81 12.97 -4.04 -2.09
N ALA A 82 12.46 -2.81 -2.23
CA ALA A 82 13.26 -1.61 -2.49
C ALA A 82 13.96 -1.04 -1.25
N GLY A 83 13.77 -1.62 -0.07
CA GLY A 83 14.41 -1.17 1.18
C GLY A 83 13.75 0.05 1.81
N CYS A 84 12.51 0.38 1.46
CA CYS A 84 11.74 1.49 2.02
C CYS A 84 10.37 1.04 2.61
N PRO A 85 10.35 0.08 3.55
CA PRO A 85 9.12 -0.51 4.06
C PRO A 85 8.25 0.50 4.83
N LEU A 86 6.97 0.58 4.46
CA LEU A 86 5.97 1.42 5.14
C LEU A 86 5.10 0.58 6.07
N LEU A 87 5.59 0.29 7.29
CA LEU A 87 4.85 -0.50 8.29
C LEU A 87 3.45 0.06 8.58
N LEU A 88 3.26 1.37 8.44
CA LEU A 88 1.98 2.03 8.68
C LEU A 88 0.86 1.57 7.72
N LEU A 89 1.19 0.93 6.58
CA LEU A 89 0.22 0.24 5.72
C LEU A 89 -0.52 -0.89 6.46
N VAL A 90 0.13 -1.56 7.41
CA VAL A 90 -0.52 -2.60 8.22
C VAL A 90 -1.54 -1.97 9.18
N VAL A 91 -1.14 -0.93 9.89
CA VAL A 91 -1.99 -0.34 10.93
C VAL A 91 -3.13 0.49 10.33
N SER A 92 -2.84 1.30 9.31
CA SER A 92 -3.78 2.26 8.75
C SER A 92 -4.79 1.58 7.80
N PRO A 93 -4.48 1.28 6.54
CA PRO A 93 -5.46 0.73 5.60
C PRO A 93 -5.80 -0.74 5.85
N ALA A 94 -4.84 -1.58 6.28
CA ALA A 94 -5.12 -3.01 6.48
C ALA A 94 -6.01 -3.27 7.70
N ILE A 95 -5.67 -2.69 8.86
CA ILE A 95 -6.41 -2.88 10.12
C ILE A 95 -7.51 -1.83 10.25
N ASN A 96 -7.17 -0.57 10.47
CA ASN A 96 -8.16 0.46 10.81
C ASN A 96 -9.14 0.72 9.65
N GLY A 97 -8.63 0.86 8.43
CA GLY A 97 -9.44 1.08 7.23
C GLY A 97 -10.42 -0.06 6.98
N THR A 98 -9.97 -1.32 7.07
CA THR A 98 -10.87 -2.49 6.96
C THR A 98 -11.93 -2.52 8.06
N ILE A 99 -11.57 -2.18 9.31
CA ILE A 99 -12.52 -2.16 10.43
C ILE A 99 -13.57 -1.06 10.20
N ILE A 100 -13.16 0.14 9.84
CA ILE A 100 -14.06 1.28 9.58
C ILE A 100 -14.95 0.98 8.38
N ALA A 101 -14.39 0.54 7.25
CA ALA A 101 -15.16 0.22 6.06
C ALA A 101 -16.23 -0.86 6.32
N ARG A 102 -15.92 -1.84 7.17
CA ARG A 102 -16.82 -2.96 7.44
C ARG A 102 -17.84 -2.69 8.55
N PHE A 103 -17.47 -1.95 9.59
CA PHE A 103 -18.26 -1.82 10.83
C PHE A 103 -18.57 -0.39 11.23
N GLY A 104 -17.97 0.60 10.56
CA GLY A 104 -18.24 2.01 10.79
C GLY A 104 -19.67 2.37 10.40
N THR A 105 -20.17 3.43 11.01
CA THR A 105 -21.37 4.13 10.52
C THR A 105 -21.05 4.86 9.22
N GLU A 106 -22.07 5.29 8.48
CA GLU A 106 -21.88 6.11 7.28
C GLU A 106 -21.17 7.45 7.55
N GLU A 107 -21.20 7.96 8.78
CA GLU A 107 -20.45 9.16 9.17
C GLU A 107 -18.97 8.86 9.50
N GLN A 108 -18.66 7.62 9.89
CA GLN A 108 -17.29 7.20 10.24
C GLN A 108 -16.48 6.74 9.01
N LYS A 109 -17.16 6.27 7.97
CA LYS A 109 -16.55 5.87 6.70
C LYS A 109 -16.28 7.09 5.83
#